data_AF-A0A5R8MVZ7-F1
#
_entry.id   AF-A0A5R8MVZ7-F1
#
_cell.length_a   1.000
_cell.length_b   1.000
_cell.length_c   1.000
_cell.angle_alpha   90.00
_cell.angle_beta   90.00
_cell.angle_gamma   90.00
#
_symmetry.space_group_name_H-M   'P 1'
#
loop_
_entity.id
_entity.type
_entity.pdbx_description
1 polymer ?
#
loop_
_entity_poly.entity_id
_entity_poly.type
_entity_poly.pdbx_seq_one_letter_code
_entity_poly.pdbx_strand_id
1 'polypeptide(L)'
;MGRKPTIDRGELARLVAEGKSVQELAAHFGVSVSGVLQAKRASGLAKPMLDHSAALPWKLARAHAQSGPATNLRNLSAAAQGKPPASDRLNTALRWAQRLVDQGLDVRYDPDEGFSEVPAPPAGSHVAKVLAAARKALDTG
;
A
#
# COMPACT_ATOMS: atom_id res chain seq x y z
N MET A 1 -34.52 -24.73 2.66
CA MET A 1 -33.30 -24.09 2.13
C MET A 1 -33.41 -22.59 2.35
N GLY A 2 -32.61 -22.02 3.26
CA GLY A 2 -32.68 -20.61 3.61
C GLY A 2 -32.11 -19.72 2.52
N ARG A 3 -32.87 -18.70 2.10
CA ARG A 3 -32.45 -17.68 1.13
C ARG A 3 -31.16 -17.02 1.66
N LYS A 4 -30.08 -17.01 0.88
CA LYS A 4 -28.85 -16.25 1.23
C LYS A 4 -29.27 -14.79 1.51
N PRO A 5 -28.80 -14.15 2.60
CA PRO A 5 -29.04 -12.71 2.78
C PRO A 5 -28.40 -11.98 1.61
N THR A 6 -29.23 -11.40 0.74
CA THR A 6 -28.76 -10.53 -0.32
C THR A 6 -28.41 -9.20 0.33
N ILE A 7 -27.13 -8.83 0.30
CA ILE A 7 -26.71 -7.50 0.74
C ILE A 7 -27.40 -6.47 -0.16
N ASP A 8 -28.20 -5.58 0.43
CA ASP A 8 -28.80 -4.47 -0.29
C ASP A 8 -27.70 -3.50 -0.76
N ARG A 9 -27.69 -3.18 -2.05
CA ARG A 9 -26.61 -2.39 -2.66
C ARG A 9 -26.70 -0.92 -2.28
N GLY A 10 -27.90 -0.37 -2.12
CA GLY A 10 -28.10 1.03 -1.75
C GLY A 10 -27.66 1.28 -0.32
N GLU A 11 -28.07 0.39 0.59
CA GLU A 11 -27.67 0.44 1.99
C GLU A 11 -26.16 0.18 2.17
N LEU A 12 -25.59 -0.76 1.40
CA LEU A 12 -24.15 -0.97 1.40
C LEU A 12 -23.40 0.30 0.97
N ALA A 13 -23.87 1.00 -0.06
CA ALA A 13 -23.25 2.24 -0.52
C ALA A 13 -23.34 3.35 0.55
N ARG A 14 -24.51 3.53 1.18
CA ARG A 14 -24.73 4.49 2.26
C ARG A 14 -23.78 4.25 3.44
N LEU A 15 -23.73 3.02 3.94
CA LEU A 15 -22.88 2.66 5.09
C LEU A 15 -21.39 2.76 4.77
N VAL A 16 -20.98 2.46 3.53
CA VAL A 16 -19.60 2.66 3.08
C VAL A 16 -19.25 4.16 3.04
N ALA A 17 -20.16 5.02 2.59
CA ALA A 17 -19.98 6.47 2.58
C ALA A 17 -19.89 7.05 4.01
N GLU A 18 -20.60 6.46 4.97
CA GLU A 18 -20.50 6.77 6.41
C GLU A 18 -19.21 6.25 7.08
N GLY A 19 -18.33 5.60 6.32
CA GLY A 19 -17.02 5.16 6.81
C GLY A 19 -17.05 3.85 7.59
N LYS A 20 -18.14 3.07 7.53
CA LYS A 20 -18.23 1.78 8.23
C LYS A 20 -17.13 0.82 7.78
N SER A 21 -16.50 0.16 8.75
CA SER A 21 -15.51 -0.89 8.53
C SER A 21 -16.16 -2.15 7.91
N VAL A 22 -15.36 -3.00 7.28
CA VAL A 22 -15.86 -4.25 6.68
C VAL A 22 -16.43 -5.18 7.75
N GLN A 23 -15.90 -5.14 8.97
CA GLN A 23 -16.38 -5.89 10.13
C GLN A 23 -17.76 -5.41 10.59
N GLU A 24 -17.95 -4.09 10.68
CA GLU A 24 -19.26 -3.51 11.03
C GLU A 24 -20.31 -3.81 9.95
N LEU A 25 -19.94 -3.73 8.67
CA LEU A 25 -20.81 -4.10 7.56
C LEU A 25 -21.19 -5.58 7.62
N ALA A 26 -20.24 -6.47 7.95
CA ALA A 26 -20.50 -7.90 8.07
C ALA A 26 -21.52 -8.20 9.19
N ALA A 27 -21.34 -7.54 10.35
CA ALA A 27 -22.29 -7.61 11.45
C ALA A 27 -23.66 -7.04 11.08
N HIS A 28 -23.70 -5.88 10.41
CA HIS A 28 -24.96 -5.23 9.99
C HIS A 28 -25.78 -6.10 9.03
N PHE A 29 -25.14 -6.72 8.03
CA PHE A 29 -25.82 -7.56 7.05
C PHE A 29 -25.98 -9.03 7.45
N GLY A 30 -25.41 -9.45 8.59
CA GLY A 30 -25.42 -10.85 9.02
C GLY A 30 -24.70 -11.79 8.05
N VAL A 31 -23.62 -11.32 7.42
CA VAL A 31 -22.83 -12.07 6.43
C VAL A 31 -21.36 -12.15 6.82
N SER A 32 -20.57 -12.98 6.14
CA SER A 32 -19.13 -13.02 6.35
C SER A 32 -18.44 -11.75 5.82
N VAL A 33 -17.27 -11.44 6.38
CA VAL A 33 -16.34 -10.41 5.85
C VAL A 33 -16.04 -10.63 4.36
N SER A 34 -15.84 -11.89 3.95
CA SER A 34 -15.62 -12.23 2.54
C SER A 34 -16.82 -11.90 1.65
N GLY A 35 -18.05 -12.10 2.14
CA GLY A 35 -19.29 -11.74 1.45
C GLY A 35 -19.42 -10.23 1.26
N VAL A 36 -19.10 -9.43 2.28
CA VAL A 36 -19.06 -7.96 2.17
C VAL A 36 -18.03 -7.51 1.14
N LEU A 37 -16.82 -8.07 1.15
CA LEU A 37 -15.78 -7.73 0.18
C LEU A 37 -16.20 -8.05 -1.26
N GLN A 38 -16.88 -9.18 -1.48
CA GLN A 38 -17.44 -9.53 -2.78
C GLN A 38 -18.54 -8.56 -3.22
N ALA A 39 -19.47 -8.21 -2.32
CA ALA A 39 -20.55 -7.27 -2.63
C ALA A 39 -20.04 -5.85 -2.91
N LYS A 40 -19.02 -5.38 -2.17
CA LYS A 40 -18.35 -4.10 -2.46
C LYS A 40 -17.71 -4.09 -3.84
N ARG A 41 -17.01 -5.16 -4.23
CA ARG A 41 -16.43 -5.29 -5.59
C ARG A 41 -17.51 -5.29 -6.67
N ALA A 42 -18.54 -6.10 -6.50
CA ALA A 42 -19.64 -6.20 -7.46
C ALA A 42 -20.43 -4.89 -7.61
N SER A 43 -20.39 -4.01 -6.61
CA SER A 43 -21.07 -2.70 -6.62
C SER A 43 -20.13 -1.53 -6.95
N GLY A 44 -18.87 -1.78 -7.34
CA GLY A 44 -17.91 -0.72 -7.62
C GLY A 44 -17.44 0.08 -6.38
N LEU A 45 -17.77 -0.38 -5.17
CA LEU A 45 -17.44 0.27 -3.89
C LEU A 45 -16.10 -0.21 -3.30
N ALA A 46 -15.41 -1.11 -3.99
CA ALA A 46 -14.07 -1.51 -3.59
C ALA A 46 -13.10 -0.37 -3.87
N LYS A 47 -12.41 0.12 -2.83
CA LYS A 47 -11.32 1.09 -3.02
C LYS A 47 -10.27 0.44 -3.94
N PRO A 48 -9.81 1.13 -4.99
CA PRO A 48 -8.70 0.66 -5.80
C PRO A 48 -7.51 0.36 -4.89
N MET A 49 -6.97 -0.85 -5.00
CA MET A 49 -5.73 -1.20 -4.31
C MET A 49 -4.61 -0.35 -4.90
N LEU A 50 -3.73 0.15 -4.03
CA LEU A 50 -2.51 0.80 -4.49
C LEU A 50 -1.65 -0.23 -5.21
N ASP A 51 -1.09 0.16 -6.35
CA ASP A 51 -0.10 -0.66 -7.02
C ASP A 51 1.29 -0.26 -6.54
N HIS A 52 2.00 -1.22 -5.94
CA HIS A 52 3.35 -1.01 -5.43
C HIS A 52 4.43 -1.64 -6.31
N SER A 53 4.06 -2.23 -7.45
CA SER A 53 4.98 -2.94 -8.35
C SER A 53 6.17 -2.08 -8.78
N ALA A 54 5.93 -0.79 -9.05
CA ALA A 54 6.99 0.14 -9.43
C ALA A 54 7.98 0.45 -8.30
N ALA A 55 7.55 0.40 -7.02
CA ALA A 55 8.45 0.64 -5.88
C ALA A 55 9.06 -0.67 -5.33
N LEU A 56 8.36 -1.78 -5.51
CA LEU A 56 8.76 -3.13 -5.13
C LEU A 56 8.69 -4.05 -6.35
N PRO A 57 9.68 -3.97 -7.27
CA PRO A 57 9.68 -4.80 -8.49
C PRO A 57 9.99 -6.28 -8.20
N TRP A 58 10.43 -6.60 -6.99
CA TRP A 58 10.78 -7.96 -6.59
C TRP A 58 9.58 -8.73 -6.06
N LYS A 59 9.55 -10.03 -6.37
CA LYS A 59 8.66 -10.98 -5.70
C LYS A 59 9.20 -11.30 -4.31
N LEU A 60 8.71 -10.60 -3.30
CA LEU A 60 9.20 -10.75 -1.93
C LEU A 60 8.79 -12.10 -1.31
N ALA A 61 9.73 -12.73 -0.60
CA ALA A 61 9.45 -13.83 0.30
C ALA A 61 8.56 -13.34 1.45
N ARG A 62 7.69 -14.23 1.95
CA ARG A 62 6.72 -13.87 2.99
C ARG A 62 7.39 -13.30 4.25
N ALA A 63 8.56 -13.84 4.62
CA ALA A 63 9.35 -13.36 5.75
C ALA A 63 9.84 -11.91 5.57
N HIS A 64 10.14 -11.49 4.34
CA HIS A 64 10.70 -10.17 4.03
C HIS A 64 9.63 -9.14 3.67
N ALA A 65 8.37 -9.57 3.50
CA ALA A 65 7.27 -8.72 3.06
C ALA A 65 7.01 -7.55 4.02
N GLN A 66 7.30 -7.69 5.31
CA GLN A 66 7.14 -6.66 6.35
C GLN A 66 8.49 -6.11 6.86
N SER A 67 9.58 -6.31 6.11
CA SER A 67 10.87 -5.72 6.44
C SER A 67 10.83 -4.19 6.39
N GLY A 68 11.81 -3.53 7.02
CA GLY A 68 11.94 -2.08 7.01
C GLY A 68 11.97 -1.49 5.58
N PRO A 69 12.88 -1.93 4.70
CA PRO A 69 12.94 -1.46 3.31
C PRO A 69 11.64 -1.70 2.54
N ALA A 70 11.03 -2.88 2.67
CA ALA A 70 9.76 -3.18 2.00
C ALA A 70 8.63 -2.24 2.46
N THR A 71 8.54 -1.98 3.76
CA THR A 71 7.53 -1.10 4.33
C THR A 71 7.75 0.36 3.93
N ASN A 72 9.00 0.83 3.96
CA ASN A 72 9.34 2.19 3.54
C ASN A 72 9.05 2.42 2.05
N LEU A 73 9.40 1.48 1.18
CA LEU A 73 9.08 1.57 -0.26
C LEU A 73 7.58 1.63 -0.52
N ARG A 74 6.76 0.84 0.21
CA ARG A 74 5.28 0.94 0.10
C ARG A 74 4.75 2.27 0.59
N ASN A 75 5.27 2.80 1.69
CA ASN A 75 4.87 4.10 2.23
C ASN A 75 5.15 5.24 1.24
N LEU A 76 6.34 5.23 0.62
CA LEU A 76 6.70 6.20 -0.43
C LEU A 76 5.83 6.02 -1.68
N SER A 77 5.59 4.78 -2.10
CA SER A 77 4.70 4.46 -3.22
C SER A 77 3.26 4.91 -2.99
N ALA A 78 2.75 4.79 -1.76
CA ALA A 78 1.43 5.27 -1.39
C ALA A 78 1.35 6.80 -1.46
N ALA A 79 2.38 7.50 -0.95
CA ALA A 79 2.48 8.95 -1.09
C ALA A 79 2.56 9.38 -2.56
N ALA A 80 3.36 8.71 -3.39
CA ALA A 80 3.47 8.97 -4.82
C ALA A 80 2.15 8.80 -5.59
N GLN A 81 1.21 8.02 -5.05
CA GLN A 81 -0.14 7.79 -5.60
C GLN A 81 -1.21 8.69 -4.97
N GLY A 82 -0.82 9.74 -4.23
CA GLY A 82 -1.75 10.69 -3.61
C GLY A 82 -2.49 10.14 -2.39
N LYS A 83 -2.01 9.04 -1.79
CA LYS A 83 -2.58 8.44 -0.57
C LYS A 83 -1.48 8.24 0.47
N PRO A 84 -0.86 9.32 0.99
CA PRO A 84 0.20 9.20 1.97
C PRO A 84 -0.28 8.44 3.22
N PRO A 85 0.57 7.62 3.84
CA PRO A 85 0.26 7.01 5.14
C PRO A 85 0.28 8.08 6.25
N ALA A 86 0.02 7.66 7.50
CA ALA A 86 0.20 8.53 8.66
C ALA A 86 1.60 9.19 8.68
N SER A 87 1.65 10.43 9.14
CA SER A 87 2.84 11.31 9.10
C SER A 87 4.10 10.62 9.63
N ASP A 88 4.03 9.89 10.74
CA ASP A 88 5.19 9.23 11.34
C ASP A 88 5.81 8.17 10.43
N ARG A 89 4.95 7.39 9.76
CA ARG A 89 5.37 6.36 8.80
C ARG A 89 5.94 6.99 7.53
N LEU A 90 5.31 8.05 7.05
CA LEU A 90 5.79 8.80 5.89
C LEU A 90 7.16 9.44 6.18
N ASN A 91 7.30 10.16 7.29
CA ASN A 91 8.53 10.82 7.71
C ASN A 91 9.68 9.82 7.91
N THR A 92 9.38 8.65 8.46
CA THR A 92 10.37 7.56 8.59
C THR A 92 10.84 7.07 7.22
N ALA A 93 9.91 6.83 6.29
CA ALA A 93 10.26 6.38 4.94
C ALA A 93 11.04 7.45 4.14
N LEU A 94 10.66 8.73 4.27
CA LEU A 94 11.35 9.86 3.64
C LEU A 94 12.78 10.03 4.17
N ARG A 95 12.97 9.98 5.50
CA ARG A 95 14.30 10.08 6.12
C ARG A 95 15.19 8.91 5.74
N TRP A 96 14.64 7.69 5.74
CA TRP A 96 15.35 6.50 5.31
C TRP A 96 15.83 6.65 3.86
N ALA A 97 14.93 6.94 2.92
CA ALA A 97 15.29 7.04 1.51
C ALA A 97 16.28 8.18 1.25
N GLN A 98 16.09 9.35 1.89
CA GLN A 98 17.02 10.47 1.76
C GLN A 98 18.43 10.09 2.24
N ARG A 99 18.56 9.39 3.38
CA ARG A 99 19.87 8.91 3.86
C ARG A 99 20.57 8.04 2.82
N LEU A 100 19.86 7.10 2.19
CA LEU A 100 20.46 6.25 1.16
C LEU A 100 20.96 7.10 -0.01
N VAL A 101 20.14 8.03 -0.49
CA VAL A 101 20.51 8.91 -1.62
C VAL A 101 21.72 9.77 -1.28
N ASP A 102 21.75 10.39 -0.10
CA ASP A 102 22.88 11.23 0.35
C ASP A 102 24.18 10.44 0.48
N GLN A 103 24.09 9.15 0.82
CA GLN A 103 25.23 8.26 0.96
C GLN A 103 25.64 7.56 -0.35
N GLY A 104 24.97 7.87 -1.47
CA GLY A 104 25.23 7.19 -2.75
C GLY A 104 24.87 5.71 -2.69
N LEU A 105 23.86 5.34 -1.91
CA LEU A 105 23.37 3.97 -1.72
C LEU A 105 22.02 3.76 -2.42
N ASP A 106 21.73 2.49 -2.66
CA ASP A 106 20.45 1.95 -3.14
C ASP A 106 20.15 0.64 -2.40
N VAL A 107 19.07 -0.04 -2.76
CA VAL A 107 18.73 -1.36 -2.23
C VAL A 107 18.75 -2.44 -3.30
N ARG A 108 19.28 -3.60 -2.95
CA ARG A 108 19.01 -4.86 -3.64
C ARG A 108 18.09 -5.73 -2.80
N TYR A 109 17.44 -6.68 -3.47
CA TYR A 109 16.68 -7.72 -2.80
C TYR A 109 17.14 -9.09 -3.30
N ASP A 110 17.38 -9.98 -2.36
CA ASP A 110 17.63 -11.39 -2.57
C ASP A 110 16.55 -12.21 -1.84
N PRO A 111 15.97 -13.28 -2.44
CA PRO A 111 14.96 -14.10 -1.78
C PRO A 111 15.40 -14.77 -0.48
N ASP A 112 16.68 -15.16 -0.40
CA ASP A 112 17.27 -15.90 0.72
C ASP A 112 17.84 -14.93 1.77
N GLU A 113 18.49 -13.85 1.35
CA GLU A 113 19.12 -12.86 2.27
C GLU A 113 18.21 -11.69 2.65
N GLY A 114 17.21 -11.38 1.83
CA GLY A 114 16.35 -10.22 1.99
C GLY A 114 16.94 -8.94 1.40
N PHE A 115 16.61 -7.79 2.00
CA PHE A 115 17.07 -6.49 1.53
C PHE A 115 18.45 -6.14 2.09
N SER A 116 19.32 -5.60 1.25
CA SER A 116 20.59 -5.02 1.67
C SER A 116 20.86 -3.70 0.95
N GLU A 117 21.60 -2.82 1.63
CA GLU A 117 22.06 -1.56 1.06
C GLU A 117 23.31 -1.82 0.21
N VAL A 118 23.34 -1.24 -0.98
CA VAL A 118 24.42 -1.41 -1.96
C VAL A 118 24.80 -0.05 -2.55
N PRO A 119 26.01 0.13 -3.08
CA PRO A 119 26.34 1.33 -3.84
C PRO A 119 25.33 1.55 -4.97
N ALA A 120 24.88 2.79 -5.12
CA ALA A 120 23.94 3.17 -6.17
C ALA A 120 24.54 2.87 -7.55
N PRO A 121 23.81 2.20 -8.46
CA PRO A 121 24.31 1.93 -9.80
C PRO A 121 24.57 3.24 -10.57
N PRO A 122 25.58 3.29 -11.46
CA PRO A 122 25.81 4.45 -12.33
C PRO A 122 24.60 4.79 -13.23
N ALA A 123 23.79 3.80 -13.56
CA ALA A 123 22.53 3.96 -14.32
C ALA A 123 21.40 4.62 -13.51
N GLY A 124 21.63 4.90 -12.23
CA GLY A 124 20.71 5.59 -11.33
C GLY A 124 20.12 4.69 -10.24
N SER A 125 19.83 5.29 -9.09
CA SER A 125 19.26 4.63 -7.91
C SER A 125 17.74 4.44 -8.02
N HIS A 126 17.27 3.25 -7.69
CA HIS A 126 15.86 2.90 -7.56
C HIS A 126 15.20 3.68 -6.41
N VAL A 127 15.82 3.68 -5.23
CA VAL A 127 15.32 4.45 -4.08
C VAL A 127 15.22 5.94 -4.39
N ALA A 128 16.19 6.51 -5.12
CA ALA A 128 16.13 7.91 -5.55
C ALA A 128 14.90 8.20 -6.43
N LYS A 129 14.59 7.31 -7.39
CA LYS A 129 13.40 7.44 -8.25
C LYS A 129 12.11 7.39 -7.45
N VAL A 130 12.00 6.44 -6.52
CA VAL A 130 10.81 6.29 -5.66
C VAL A 130 10.64 7.51 -4.73
N LEU A 131 11.74 8.00 -4.15
CA LEU A 131 11.73 9.21 -3.32
C LEU A 131 11.29 10.45 -4.11
N ALA A 132 11.83 10.64 -5.31
CA ALA A 132 11.48 11.77 -6.17
C ALA A 132 9.99 11.75 -6.55
N ALA A 133 9.44 10.59 -6.89
CA ALA A 133 8.02 10.44 -7.18
C ALA A 133 7.13 10.78 -5.97
N ALA A 134 7.51 10.31 -4.77
CA ALA A 134 6.80 10.61 -3.54
C ALA A 134 6.80 12.13 -3.24
N ARG A 135 7.96 12.79 -3.35
CA ARG A 135 8.08 14.24 -3.13
C ARG A 135 7.25 15.04 -4.11
N LYS A 136 7.36 14.74 -5.41
CA LYS A 136 6.58 15.40 -6.45
C LYS A 136 5.08 15.35 -6.15
N ALA A 137 4.56 14.19 -5.72
CA ALA A 137 3.16 14.05 -5.39
C ALA A 137 2.75 14.89 -4.16
N LEU A 138 3.60 14.94 -3.13
CA LEU A 138 3.38 15.73 -1.91
C LEU A 138 3.44 17.25 -2.17
N ASP A 139 4.24 17.71 -3.14
CA ASP A 139 4.31 19.13 -3.51
C ASP A 139 3.08 19.58 -4.33
N THR A 140 2.39 18.64 -4.98
CA THR A 140 1.23 18.91 -5.84
C THR A 140 -0.14 18.64 -5.19
N GLY A 141 -0.17 18.06 -3.99
CA GLY A 141 -1.38 17.66 -3.28
C GLY A 141 -1.67 18.56 -2.09
#